data_AF-A0A9P3G539-F1
#
_entry.id   AF-A0A9P3G539-F1
#
_cell.length_a   1.000
_cell.length_b   1.000
_cell.length_c   1.000
_cell.angle_alpha   90.00
_cell.angle_beta   90.00
_cell.angle_gamma   90.00
#
_symmetry.space_group_name_H-M   'P 1'
#
loop_
_entity.id
_entity.type
_entity.pdbx_description
1 polymer ?
#
loop_
_entity_poly.entity_id
_entity_poly.type
_entity_poly.pdbx_seq_one_letter_code
_entity_poly.pdbx_strand_id
1 'polypeptide(L)'
;MGVRHLLSFSYPNLRELTVRASCTPRQLASPRSGDVAPSQAPRLERLHLALPYHGLAEQGDNLQATHNLVHSISPAISHLRLTMLDKWGNKRVVEVLHAELAAATIVPRVLDLPSAPWDTGVRNSLTASAVTWDPLLPDGLKFFAIQPSPTSTFYCSCCMDHRGDVDVIRILECMSALANKDRFSYMDRRPITVRKCRTDPMEVAGYGYVEARNDWEERIQEGHGCWKQRNIIDSDDDDDATADGHRIRLPSILLIPELRMSRISKFRNAVKRLKMW
;
A
#
# COMPACT_ATOMS: atom_id res chain seq x y z
N MET A 1 0.22 20.81 -0.62
CA MET A 1 1.68 20.87 -0.46
C MET A 1 2.25 19.65 -1.17
N GLY A 2 3.19 19.81 -2.11
CA GLY A 2 3.84 18.66 -2.78
C GLY A 2 4.96 18.06 -1.92
N VAL A 3 5.38 16.82 -2.18
CA VAL A 3 6.48 16.19 -1.43
C VAL A 3 7.78 16.98 -1.56
N ARG A 4 8.09 17.48 -2.77
CA ARG A 4 9.27 18.32 -3.01
C ARG A 4 9.28 19.59 -2.16
N HIS A 5 8.13 20.26 -2.03
CA HIS A 5 8.00 21.41 -1.14
C HIS A 5 8.23 21.02 0.32
N LEU A 6 7.69 19.89 0.78
CA LEU A 6 7.94 19.41 2.13
C LEU A 6 9.44 19.15 2.33
N LEU A 7 10.11 18.50 1.38
CA LEU A 7 11.55 18.23 1.45
C LEU A 7 12.44 19.46 1.15
N SER A 8 11.86 20.62 0.86
CA SER A 8 12.60 21.88 0.71
C SER A 8 13.11 22.43 2.05
N PHE A 9 12.50 22.00 3.16
CA PHE A 9 12.96 22.34 4.50
C PHE A 9 14.12 21.41 4.92
N SER A 10 15.00 21.91 5.78
CA SER A 10 16.13 21.12 6.28
C SER A 10 15.67 20.09 7.31
N TYR A 11 15.88 18.81 6.99
CA TYR A 11 15.68 17.70 7.93
C TYR A 11 16.95 16.84 8.00
N PRO A 12 17.99 17.31 8.72
CA PRO A 12 19.31 16.67 8.71
C PRO A 12 19.29 15.21 9.21
N ASN A 13 18.30 14.87 10.02
CA ASN A 13 18.16 13.54 10.62
C ASN A 13 17.05 12.68 9.96
N LEU A 14 16.38 13.18 8.92
CA LEU A 14 15.29 12.44 8.28
C LEU A 14 15.87 11.34 7.38
N ARG A 15 15.77 10.09 7.85
CA ARG A 15 16.21 8.89 7.13
C ARG A 15 15.06 8.10 6.50
N GLU A 16 13.84 8.32 6.98
CA GLU A 16 12.67 7.58 6.56
C GLU A 16 11.50 8.51 6.28
N LEU A 17 10.80 8.28 5.16
CA LEU A 17 9.63 9.05 4.76
C LEU A 17 8.50 8.12 4.34
N THR A 18 7.33 8.30 4.94
CA THR A 18 6.08 7.70 4.47
C THR A 18 5.18 8.79 3.90
N VAL A 19 4.80 8.67 2.63
CA VAL A 19 3.85 9.57 1.97
C VAL A 19 2.57 8.81 1.70
N ARG A 20 1.47 9.30 2.26
CA ARG A 20 0.12 8.83 1.94
C ARG A 20 -0.67 9.96 1.30
N ALA A 21 -1.13 9.76 0.07
CA ALA A 21 -1.92 10.77 -0.61
C ALA A 21 -3.00 10.14 -1.50
N SER A 22 -4.09 10.89 -1.69
CA SER A 22 -5.16 10.54 -2.65
C SER A 22 -4.86 11.02 -4.08
N CYS A 23 -3.62 11.39 -4.37
CA CYS A 23 -3.18 11.88 -5.67
C CYS A 23 -2.14 10.95 -6.28
N THR A 24 -2.08 10.90 -7.61
CA THR A 24 -1.19 9.99 -8.34
C THR A 24 0.28 10.40 -8.22
N PRO A 25 1.24 9.48 -8.49
CA PRO A 25 2.65 9.84 -8.55
C PRO A 25 2.92 11.04 -9.45
N ARG A 26 2.23 11.14 -10.60
CA ARG A 26 2.33 12.29 -11.52
C ARG A 26 1.96 13.61 -10.84
N GLN A 27 0.81 13.65 -10.17
CA GLN A 27 0.36 14.84 -9.45
C GLN A 27 1.30 15.23 -8.30
N LEU A 28 2.01 14.26 -7.74
CA LEU A 28 2.94 14.43 -6.63
C LEU A 28 4.35 14.84 -7.09
N ALA A 29 4.78 14.35 -8.26
CA ALA A 29 6.08 14.63 -8.87
C ALA A 29 6.12 16.00 -9.58
N SER A 30 4.96 16.51 -10.04
CA SER A 30 4.89 17.80 -10.72
C SER A 30 5.46 18.94 -9.87
N PRO A 31 6.50 19.64 -10.33
CA PRO A 31 7.03 20.80 -9.63
C PRO A 31 5.96 21.89 -9.56
N ARG A 32 5.85 22.56 -8.42
CA ARG A 32 4.95 23.69 -8.23
C ARG A 32 5.73 24.98 -8.38
N SER A 33 5.05 26.03 -8.86
CA SER A 33 5.63 27.37 -8.90
C SER A 33 6.11 27.78 -7.51
N GLY A 34 7.41 28.07 -7.38
CA GLY A 34 8.05 28.41 -6.11
C GLY A 34 8.73 27.24 -5.39
N ASP A 35 8.76 26.04 -5.96
CA ASP A 35 9.61 24.95 -5.46
C ASP A 35 11.09 25.32 -5.69
N VAL A 36 11.75 25.78 -4.63
CA VAL A 36 13.20 25.97 -4.62
C VAL A 36 13.84 24.61 -4.37
N ALA A 37 14.82 24.22 -5.19
CA ALA A 37 15.58 23.01 -4.95
C ALA A 37 16.25 23.12 -3.56
N PRO A 38 16.08 22.13 -2.66
CA PRO A 38 16.70 22.18 -1.36
C PRO A 38 18.21 22.32 -1.51
N SER A 39 18.81 23.27 -0.79
CA SER A 39 20.27 23.42 -0.73
C SER A 39 20.97 22.18 -0.16
N GLN A 40 20.23 21.40 0.65
CA GLN A 40 20.62 20.09 1.16
C GLN A 40 19.42 19.15 1.14
N ALA A 41 19.34 18.29 0.13
CA ALA A 41 18.33 17.23 0.12
C ALA A 41 18.62 16.22 1.25
N PRO A 42 17.60 15.78 2.02
CA PRO A 42 17.80 14.77 3.05
C PRO A 42 18.30 13.45 2.43
N ARG A 43 19.22 12.79 3.13
CA ARG A 43 19.71 11.45 2.79
C ARG A 43 18.70 10.40 3.28
N LEU A 44 17.55 10.36 2.62
CA LEU A 44 16.51 9.39 2.89
C LEU A 44 16.97 7.99 2.45
N GLU A 45 17.01 7.07 3.39
CA GLU A 45 17.36 5.67 3.19
C GLU A 45 16.12 4.81 2.93
N ARG A 46 14.96 5.22 3.46
CA ARG A 46 13.71 4.44 3.43
C ARG A 46 12.54 5.29 2.93
N LEU A 47 11.85 4.82 1.88
CA LEU A 47 10.73 5.53 1.26
C LEU A 47 9.50 4.62 1.14
N HIS A 48 8.38 5.04 1.71
CA HIS A 48 7.09 4.37 1.56
C HIS A 48 6.08 5.29 0.87
N LEU A 49 5.59 4.90 -0.31
CA LEU A 49 4.61 5.63 -1.10
C LEU A 49 3.26 4.89 -1.14
N ALA A 50 2.30 5.37 -0.35
CA ALA A 50 0.92 4.92 -0.35
C ALA A 50 0.05 5.84 -1.23
N LEU A 51 -0.13 5.49 -2.50
CA LEU A 51 -0.72 6.34 -3.55
C LEU A 51 -1.67 5.55 -4.47
N PRO A 52 -2.61 6.22 -5.17
CA PRO A 52 -3.30 5.65 -6.34
C PRO A 52 -2.38 5.67 -7.58
N TYR A 53 -2.01 4.51 -8.11
CA TYR A 53 -1.06 4.41 -9.24
C TYR A 53 -1.75 4.32 -10.62
N HIS A 54 -3.05 4.01 -10.64
CA HIS A 54 -3.87 3.84 -11.85
C HIS A 54 -3.28 2.87 -12.89
N GLY A 55 -2.63 1.80 -12.41
CA GLY A 55 -1.90 0.84 -13.24
C GLY A 55 -0.57 1.42 -13.77
N LEU A 56 0.50 0.63 -13.69
CA LEU A 56 1.81 0.97 -14.28
C LEU A 56 1.82 0.78 -15.82
N ALA A 57 0.78 1.24 -16.51
CA ALA A 57 0.58 1.00 -17.94
C ALA A 57 1.62 1.75 -18.80
N GLU A 58 2.11 1.12 -19.88
CA GLU A 58 3.13 1.68 -20.81
C GLU A 58 2.71 2.99 -21.47
N GLN A 59 1.42 3.15 -21.77
CA GLN A 59 0.87 4.39 -22.34
C GLN A 59 0.51 5.45 -21.28
N GLY A 60 0.75 5.14 -20.00
CA GLY A 60 0.48 6.03 -18.89
C GLY A 60 1.76 6.67 -18.36
N ASP A 61 1.77 7.99 -18.25
CA ASP A 61 2.81 8.79 -17.58
C ASP A 61 3.09 8.36 -16.12
N ASN A 62 2.36 7.39 -15.56
CA ASN A 62 2.47 6.97 -14.16
C ASN A 62 3.74 6.18 -13.85
N LEU A 63 4.22 5.31 -14.74
CA LEU A 63 5.48 4.59 -14.50
C LEU A 63 6.65 5.58 -14.46
N GLN A 64 6.75 6.43 -15.49
CA GLN A 64 7.72 7.52 -15.56
C GLN A 64 7.58 8.48 -14.38
N ALA A 65 6.36 8.85 -14.00
CA ALA A 65 6.15 9.74 -12.86
C ALA A 65 6.54 9.08 -11.53
N THR A 66 6.38 7.77 -11.39
CA THR A 66 6.82 7.04 -10.19
C THR A 66 8.33 6.99 -10.14
N HIS A 67 9.01 6.69 -11.25
CA HIS A 67 10.46 6.82 -11.38
C HIS A 67 10.92 8.24 -10.98
N ASN A 68 10.40 9.28 -11.63
CA ASN A 68 10.76 10.67 -11.35
C ASN A 68 10.53 11.04 -9.88
N LEU A 69 9.45 10.56 -9.27
CA LEU A 69 9.15 10.80 -7.87
C LEU A 69 10.19 10.14 -6.96
N VAL A 70 10.44 8.84 -7.11
CA VAL A 70 11.40 8.08 -6.29
C VAL A 70 12.80 8.68 -6.40
N HIS A 71 13.29 8.85 -7.63
CA HIS A 71 14.66 9.30 -7.88
C HIS A 71 14.88 10.78 -7.56
N SER A 72 13.83 11.59 -7.50
CA SER A 72 13.97 12.99 -7.07
C SER A 72 13.86 13.23 -5.58
N ILE A 73 13.39 12.25 -4.80
CA ILE A 73 13.29 12.37 -3.34
C ILE A 73 14.67 12.22 -2.70
N SER A 74 15.40 11.15 -3.04
CA SER A 74 16.78 10.97 -2.58
C SER A 74 17.48 9.88 -3.38
N PRO A 75 18.76 10.06 -3.76
CA PRO A 75 19.55 9.00 -4.39
C PRO A 75 19.99 7.89 -3.41
N ALA A 76 19.83 8.11 -2.10
CA ALA A 76 20.27 7.18 -1.05
C ALA A 76 19.22 6.12 -0.67
N ILE A 77 18.10 6.05 -1.39
CA ILE A 77 17.01 5.13 -1.08
C ILE A 77 17.51 3.69 -1.23
N SER A 78 17.49 2.97 -0.11
CA SER A 78 17.87 1.56 -0.01
C SER A 78 16.67 0.67 0.34
N HIS A 79 15.59 1.22 0.86
CA HIS A 79 14.34 0.51 1.11
C HIS A 79 13.19 1.26 0.45
N LEU A 80 12.45 0.60 -0.43
CA LEU A 80 11.33 1.17 -1.15
C LEU A 80 10.09 0.32 -0.90
N ARG A 81 9.00 0.95 -0.44
CA ARG A 81 7.68 0.32 -0.33
C ARG A 81 6.67 1.07 -1.16
N LEU A 82 5.97 0.38 -2.06
CA LEU A 82 4.85 0.93 -2.82
C LEU A 82 3.56 0.32 -2.31
N THR A 83 2.66 1.15 -1.82
CA THR A 83 1.32 0.71 -1.42
C THR A 83 0.27 1.29 -2.36
N MET A 84 -0.41 0.41 -3.09
CA MET A 84 -1.44 0.79 -4.04
C MET A 84 -2.73 1.08 -3.29
N LEU A 85 -3.24 2.32 -3.39
CA LEU A 85 -4.51 2.74 -2.77
C LEU A 85 -5.70 2.63 -3.72
N ASP A 86 -5.47 2.16 -4.95
CA ASP A 86 -6.47 2.07 -5.98
C ASP A 86 -6.48 0.67 -6.63
N LYS A 87 -7.17 0.61 -7.77
CA LYS A 87 -7.35 -0.56 -8.62
C LYS A 87 -6.00 -1.16 -9.05
N TRP A 88 -5.49 -2.08 -8.23
CA TRP A 88 -4.50 -3.09 -8.60
C TRP A 88 -5.25 -4.30 -9.20
N GLY A 89 -4.57 -5.13 -9.99
CA GLY A 89 -5.24 -6.15 -10.83
C GLY A 89 -5.02 -5.94 -12.32
N ASN A 90 -3.95 -5.23 -12.67
CA ASN A 90 -3.46 -5.20 -14.04
C ASN A 90 -2.23 -6.11 -14.11
N LYS A 91 -2.29 -7.13 -14.97
CA LYS A 91 -1.14 -8.00 -15.32
C LYS A 91 0.14 -7.19 -15.59
N ARG A 92 -0.01 -5.97 -16.10
CA ARG A 92 1.12 -5.08 -16.33
C ARG A 92 1.94 -4.76 -15.07
N VAL A 93 1.31 -4.67 -13.90
CA VAL A 93 2.04 -4.42 -12.65
C VAL A 93 3.05 -5.53 -12.41
N VAL A 94 2.65 -6.80 -12.52
CA VAL A 94 3.58 -7.92 -12.34
C VAL A 94 4.59 -8.03 -13.46
N GLU A 95 4.25 -7.68 -14.69
CA GLU A 95 5.21 -7.63 -15.80
C GLU A 95 6.33 -6.61 -15.53
N VAL A 96 5.97 -5.39 -15.11
CA VAL A 96 6.94 -4.34 -14.78
C VAL A 96 7.79 -4.77 -13.59
N LEU A 97 7.16 -5.24 -12.51
CA LEU A 97 7.89 -5.66 -11.31
C LEU A 97 8.81 -6.85 -11.58
N HIS A 98 8.37 -7.84 -12.36
CA HIS A 98 9.21 -8.98 -12.71
C HIS A 98 10.42 -8.53 -13.53
N ALA A 99 10.22 -7.66 -14.54
CA ALA A 99 11.31 -7.10 -15.33
C ALA A 99 12.32 -6.31 -14.46
N GLU A 100 11.82 -5.43 -13.59
CA GLU A 100 12.63 -4.63 -12.66
C GLU A 100 13.42 -5.50 -11.67
N LEU A 101 12.75 -6.45 -11.01
CA LEU A 101 13.37 -7.35 -10.04
C LEU A 101 14.38 -8.28 -10.70
N ALA A 102 14.12 -8.76 -11.93
CA ALA A 102 15.05 -9.57 -12.69
C ALA A 102 16.27 -8.76 -13.14
N ALA A 103 16.07 -7.53 -13.61
CA ALA A 103 17.16 -6.62 -13.96
C ALA A 103 18.04 -6.28 -12.74
N ALA A 104 17.44 -6.11 -11.57
CA ALA A 104 18.14 -5.90 -10.30
C ALA A 104 18.74 -7.18 -9.69
N THR A 105 18.64 -8.33 -10.37
CA THR A 105 19.11 -9.66 -9.91
C THR A 105 18.49 -10.11 -8.58
N ILE A 106 17.28 -9.65 -8.27
CA ILE A 106 16.52 -10.04 -7.07
C ILE A 106 15.75 -11.34 -7.31
N VAL A 107 15.22 -11.53 -8.52
CA VAL A 107 14.53 -12.77 -8.92
C VAL A 107 15.08 -13.28 -10.25
N PRO A 108 14.90 -14.58 -10.57
CA PRO A 108 15.28 -15.11 -11.87
C PRO A 108 14.48 -14.50 -13.03
N ARG A 109 15.12 -14.43 -14.20
CA ARG A 109 14.46 -13.95 -15.43
C ARG A 109 13.33 -14.88 -15.87
N VAL A 110 13.45 -16.18 -15.66
CA VAL A 110 12.38 -17.15 -15.91
C VAL A 110 11.85 -17.62 -14.56
N LEU A 111 10.56 -17.39 -14.31
CA LEU A 111 9.86 -17.78 -13.11
C LEU A 111 9.01 -19.01 -13.40
N ASP A 112 9.29 -20.10 -12.70
CA ASP A 112 8.40 -21.24 -12.65
C ASP A 112 7.28 -20.98 -11.63
N LEU A 113 6.06 -20.89 -12.13
CA LEU A 113 4.87 -20.61 -11.33
C LEU A 113 4.26 -21.91 -10.83
N PRO A 114 3.81 -21.97 -9.57
CA PRO A 114 3.06 -23.13 -9.07
C PRO A 114 1.78 -23.30 -9.89
N SER A 115 1.38 -24.54 -10.17
CA SER A 115 0.18 -24.82 -10.96
C SER A 115 -1.05 -24.20 -10.29
N ALA A 116 -1.85 -23.46 -11.07
CA ALA A 116 -3.10 -22.93 -10.57
C ALA A 116 -4.10 -24.09 -10.44
N PRO A 117 -4.94 -24.11 -9.40
CA PRO A 117 -5.88 -25.22 -9.16
C PRO A 117 -6.95 -25.35 -10.26
N TRP A 118 -7.16 -24.32 -11.09
CA TRP A 118 -8.10 -24.33 -12.22
C TRP A 118 -7.43 -24.56 -13.59
N ASP A 119 -6.11 -24.75 -13.64
CA ASP A 119 -5.38 -24.75 -14.91
C ASP A 119 -4.69 -26.10 -15.20
N THR A 120 -5.30 -26.87 -16.10
CA THR A 120 -4.86 -28.22 -16.49
C THR A 120 -3.93 -28.24 -17.71
N GLY A 121 -3.42 -27.10 -18.20
CA GLY A 121 -2.55 -27.13 -19.39
C GLY A 121 -1.81 -25.85 -19.79
N VAL A 122 -1.93 -24.74 -19.07
CA VAL A 122 -1.19 -23.51 -19.42
C VAL A 122 0.25 -23.55 -18.92
N ARG A 123 1.13 -22.84 -19.64
CA ARG A 123 2.54 -22.66 -19.28
C ARG A 123 2.68 -22.13 -17.85
N ASN A 124 3.22 -22.97 -16.97
CA ASN A 124 3.61 -22.64 -15.61
C ASN A 124 4.91 -21.84 -15.55
N SER A 125 5.19 -20.99 -16.54
CA SER A 125 6.44 -20.24 -16.60
C SER A 125 6.21 -18.83 -17.12
N LEU A 126 6.73 -17.82 -16.44
CA LEU A 126 6.73 -16.42 -16.84
C LEU A 126 8.16 -15.97 -17.14
N THR A 127 8.40 -15.30 -18.27
CA THR A 127 9.72 -14.75 -18.61
C THR A 127 9.71 -13.23 -18.52
N ALA A 128 10.67 -12.66 -17.80
CA ALA A 128 10.82 -11.23 -17.63
C ALA A 128 11.25 -10.59 -18.96
N SER A 129 10.52 -9.56 -19.35
CA SER A 129 10.92 -8.65 -20.42
C SER A 129 12.16 -7.86 -20.00
N ALA A 130 12.91 -7.34 -20.98
CA ALA A 130 13.94 -6.35 -20.70
C ALA A 130 13.28 -5.06 -20.20
N VAL A 131 13.92 -4.38 -19.25
CA VAL A 131 13.51 -3.03 -18.81
C VAL A 131 13.83 -2.06 -19.94
N THR A 132 12.79 -1.54 -20.61
CA THR A 132 12.90 -0.58 -21.73
C THR A 132 12.44 0.82 -21.34
N TRP A 133 12.13 1.02 -20.06
CA TRP A 133 11.70 2.28 -19.45
C TRP A 133 12.74 2.74 -18.43
N ASP A 134 12.58 3.96 -17.92
CA ASP A 134 13.46 4.46 -16.85
C ASP A 134 13.28 3.63 -15.57
N PRO A 135 14.35 3.01 -15.03
CA PRO A 135 14.24 2.02 -13.97
C PRO A 135 13.53 2.54 -12.73
N LEU A 136 12.47 1.89 -12.29
CA LEU A 136 11.73 2.26 -11.08
C LEU A 136 12.55 2.04 -9.80
N LEU A 137 13.38 1.00 -9.80
CA LEU A 137 14.16 0.58 -8.63
C LEU A 137 15.50 1.35 -8.56
N PRO A 138 15.84 1.94 -7.41
CA PRO A 138 17.16 2.55 -7.19
C PRO A 138 18.32 1.54 -7.30
N ASP A 139 19.48 1.96 -7.82
CA ASP A 139 20.67 1.08 -7.99
C ASP A 139 21.18 0.46 -6.67
N GLY A 140 20.99 1.15 -5.54
CA GLY A 140 21.42 0.72 -4.20
C GLY A 140 20.35 -0.02 -3.39
N LEU A 141 19.29 -0.51 -4.03
CA LEU A 141 18.13 -1.08 -3.35
C LEU A 141 18.48 -2.38 -2.62
N LYS A 142 18.29 -2.35 -1.30
CA LYS A 142 18.43 -3.51 -0.40
C LYS A 142 17.11 -4.25 -0.25
N PHE A 143 16.01 -3.51 -0.15
CA PHE A 143 14.67 -4.07 0.07
C PHE A 143 13.61 -3.36 -0.76
N PHE A 144 12.79 -4.14 -1.45
CA PHE A 144 11.60 -3.67 -2.13
C PHE A 144 10.35 -4.33 -1.55
N ALA A 145 9.30 -3.57 -1.30
CA ALA A 145 8.00 -4.13 -0.96
C ALA A 145 6.91 -3.56 -1.84
N ILE A 146 6.00 -4.43 -2.28
CA ILE A 146 4.73 -3.99 -2.85
C ILE A 146 3.59 -4.47 -1.97
N GLN A 147 2.70 -3.55 -1.67
CA GLN A 147 1.45 -3.84 -1.01
C GLN A 147 0.29 -3.41 -1.91
N PRO A 148 -0.52 -4.35 -2.40
CA PRO A 148 -1.70 -3.99 -3.14
C PRO A 148 -2.83 -3.41 -2.26
N SER A 149 -3.87 -2.87 -2.91
CA SER A 149 -5.14 -2.57 -2.24
C SER A 149 -5.86 -3.88 -1.86
N PRO A 150 -6.76 -3.91 -0.86
CA PRO A 150 -7.58 -5.09 -0.62
C PRO A 150 -8.46 -5.41 -1.84
N THR A 151 -8.48 -6.67 -2.26
CA THR A 151 -9.28 -7.16 -3.40
C THR A 151 -10.79 -7.05 -3.17
N SER A 152 -11.24 -7.14 -1.91
CA SER A 152 -12.65 -7.33 -1.55
C SER A 152 -13.54 -6.09 -1.63
N THR A 153 -12.99 -4.88 -1.63
CA THR A 153 -13.80 -3.65 -1.56
C THR A 153 -14.13 -3.03 -2.92
N PHE A 154 -13.48 -3.48 -4.00
CA PHE A 154 -13.58 -2.81 -5.30
C PHE A 154 -14.08 -3.68 -6.45
N TYR A 155 -14.13 -5.00 -6.31
CA TYR A 155 -14.46 -5.92 -7.41
C TYR A 155 -15.34 -7.09 -6.99
N CYS A 156 -16.21 -7.54 -7.90
CA CYS A 156 -16.80 -8.86 -7.79
C CYS A 156 -15.75 -9.93 -8.09
N SER A 157 -15.94 -11.13 -7.53
CA SER A 157 -15.18 -12.34 -7.91
C SER A 157 -15.13 -12.53 -9.43
N CYS A 158 -16.24 -12.29 -10.12
CA CYS A 158 -16.32 -12.32 -11.59
C CYS A 158 -15.32 -11.41 -12.32
N CYS A 159 -15.03 -10.23 -11.77
CA CYS A 159 -14.10 -9.26 -12.34
C CYS A 159 -12.65 -9.62 -12.03
N MET A 160 -12.39 -10.34 -10.93
CA MET A 160 -11.04 -10.77 -10.56
C MET A 160 -10.56 -11.91 -11.46
N ASP A 161 -11.45 -12.87 -11.74
CA ASP A 161 -11.14 -14.00 -12.62
C ASP A 161 -10.92 -13.55 -14.07
N HIS A 162 -11.74 -12.61 -14.56
CA HIS A 162 -11.59 -12.07 -15.93
C HIS A 162 -10.37 -11.15 -16.11
N ARG A 163 -9.79 -10.62 -15.01
CA ARG A 163 -8.63 -9.71 -15.06
C ARG A 163 -7.29 -10.41 -14.83
N GLY A 164 -7.31 -11.65 -14.33
CA GLY A 164 -6.09 -12.38 -13.96
C GLY A 164 -5.53 -11.96 -12.61
N ASP A 165 -6.35 -11.46 -11.69
CA ASP A 165 -5.89 -10.98 -10.38
C ASP A 165 -5.31 -12.11 -9.53
N VAL A 166 -5.87 -13.32 -9.66
CA VAL A 166 -5.35 -14.50 -8.96
C VAL A 166 -3.97 -14.90 -9.50
N ASP A 167 -3.75 -14.72 -10.80
CA ASP A 167 -2.41 -14.89 -11.40
C ASP A 167 -1.44 -13.81 -10.92
N VAL A 168 -1.90 -12.57 -10.82
CA VAL A 168 -1.09 -11.46 -10.27
C VAL A 168 -0.62 -11.78 -8.85
N ILE A 169 -1.53 -12.20 -7.96
CA ILE A 169 -1.18 -12.58 -6.59
C ILE A 169 -0.21 -13.75 -6.58
N ARG A 170 -0.51 -14.82 -7.34
CA ARG A 170 0.34 -16.01 -7.46
C ARG A 170 1.76 -15.66 -7.92
N ILE A 171 1.90 -14.77 -8.90
CA ILE A 171 3.20 -14.31 -9.41
C ILE A 171 3.94 -13.50 -8.33
N LEU A 172 3.26 -12.58 -7.65
CA LEU A 172 3.86 -11.77 -6.57
C LEU A 172 4.31 -12.62 -5.38
N GLU A 173 3.50 -13.60 -4.97
CA GLU A 173 3.86 -14.56 -3.91
C GLU A 173 5.07 -15.41 -4.31
N CYS A 174 5.11 -15.90 -5.55
CA CYS A 174 6.24 -16.64 -6.09
C CYS A 174 7.52 -15.80 -6.09
N MET A 175 7.48 -14.57 -6.61
CA MET A 175 8.62 -13.66 -6.59
C MET A 175 9.10 -13.34 -5.16
N SER A 176 8.15 -13.12 -4.24
CA SER A 176 8.43 -12.85 -2.82
C SER A 176 9.12 -14.04 -2.14
N ALA A 177 8.69 -15.26 -2.43
CA ALA A 177 9.29 -16.48 -1.92
C ALA A 177 10.71 -16.69 -2.46
N LEU A 178 10.92 -16.51 -3.76
CA LEU A 178 12.25 -16.64 -4.39
C LEU A 178 13.25 -15.59 -3.91
N ALA A 179 12.77 -14.40 -3.59
CA ALA A 179 13.57 -13.33 -3.01
C ALA A 179 13.69 -13.41 -1.47
N ASN A 180 13.46 -14.60 -0.88
CA ASN A 180 13.53 -14.91 0.56
C ASN A 180 12.78 -13.95 1.50
N LYS A 181 11.86 -13.13 0.95
CA LYS A 181 11.21 -12.00 1.63
C LYS A 181 12.17 -10.93 2.20
N ASP A 182 13.47 -11.05 2.00
CA ASP A 182 14.51 -10.16 2.55
C ASP A 182 14.95 -9.07 1.56
N ARG A 183 14.83 -9.35 0.25
CA ARG A 183 15.11 -8.41 -0.83
C ARG A 183 13.86 -7.94 -1.55
N PHE A 184 12.84 -8.79 -1.67
CA PHE A 184 11.53 -8.42 -2.16
C PHE A 184 10.42 -9.05 -1.33
N SER A 185 9.45 -8.25 -0.90
CA SER A 185 8.26 -8.72 -0.18
C SER A 185 6.97 -8.28 -0.86
N TYR A 186 6.16 -9.28 -1.21
CA TYR A 186 4.73 -9.10 -1.42
C TYR A 186 4.02 -9.04 -0.06
N MET A 187 3.47 -7.88 0.27
CA MET A 187 2.74 -7.67 1.53
C MET A 187 1.25 -7.91 1.29
N ASP A 188 0.82 -9.14 1.55
CA ASP A 188 -0.57 -9.51 1.39
C ASP A 188 -1.49 -8.75 2.36
N ARG A 189 -2.65 -8.37 1.83
CA ARG A 189 -3.72 -7.59 2.46
C ARG A 189 -5.04 -8.37 2.50
N ARG A 190 -5.02 -9.68 2.22
CA ARG A 190 -6.17 -10.57 2.44
C ARG A 190 -6.85 -10.11 3.73
N PRO A 191 -8.16 -9.79 3.65
CA PRO A 191 -8.85 -9.05 4.70
C PRO A 191 -8.53 -9.73 6.01
N ILE A 192 -7.93 -8.97 6.93
CA ILE A 192 -7.88 -9.32 8.35
C ILE A 192 -9.28 -9.83 8.63
N THR A 193 -9.38 -11.14 8.86
CA THR A 193 -10.60 -11.92 8.90
C THR A 193 -11.60 -11.12 9.71
N VAL A 194 -12.52 -10.47 9.01
CA VAL A 194 -13.66 -9.73 9.54
C VAL A 194 -13.38 -9.12 10.92
N ARG A 195 -12.54 -8.07 11.00
CA ARG A 195 -12.88 -7.06 12.02
C ARG A 195 -14.28 -6.62 11.63
N LYS A 196 -15.28 -7.06 12.41
CA LYS A 196 -16.66 -6.52 12.47
C LYS A 196 -16.62 -5.04 12.92
N CYS A 197 -15.66 -4.28 12.42
CA CYS A 197 -15.60 -2.85 12.49
C CYS A 197 -16.79 -2.36 11.66
N ARG A 198 -17.85 -1.99 12.37
CA ARG A 198 -18.95 -1.15 11.86
C ARG A 198 -18.46 0.21 11.31
N THR A 199 -17.16 0.46 11.29
CA THR A 199 -16.57 1.64 10.70
C THR A 199 -16.42 1.50 9.19
N ASP A 200 -16.55 2.65 8.56
CA ASP A 200 -16.62 2.94 7.13
C ASP A 200 -15.86 1.91 6.24
N PRO A 201 -16.50 1.33 5.20
CA PRO A 201 -15.85 0.47 4.21
C PRO A 201 -14.56 1.08 3.62
N MET A 202 -14.41 2.41 3.63
CA MET A 202 -13.17 3.09 3.24
C MET A 202 -11.99 2.89 4.21
N GLU A 203 -12.22 2.61 5.49
CA GLU A 203 -11.16 2.22 6.44
C GLU A 203 -10.65 0.80 6.18
N VAL A 204 -11.51 -0.06 5.64
CA VAL A 204 -11.21 -1.47 5.36
C VAL A 204 -10.36 -1.64 4.08
N ALA A 205 -10.28 -0.60 3.24
CA ALA A 205 -9.83 -0.70 1.85
C ALA A 205 -8.37 -0.23 1.55
N GLY A 206 -7.49 -0.05 2.54
CA GLY A 206 -6.09 0.34 2.25
C GLY A 206 -5.25 0.76 3.45
N TYR A 207 -4.00 1.17 3.19
CA TYR A 207 -3.09 1.72 4.21
C TYR A 207 -3.67 3.02 4.75
N GLY A 208 -4.47 2.90 5.82
CA GLY A 208 -5.27 3.95 6.41
C GLY A 208 -4.45 4.83 7.36
N TYR A 209 -5.08 5.89 7.87
CA TYR A 209 -4.44 6.75 8.88
C TYR A 209 -4.07 5.95 10.13
N VAL A 210 -4.97 5.08 10.62
CA VAL A 210 -4.75 4.26 11.81
C VAL A 210 -3.51 3.39 11.65
N GLU A 211 -3.37 2.70 10.52
CA GLU A 211 -2.20 1.86 10.26
C GLU A 211 -0.93 2.67 10.06
N ALA A 212 -1.00 3.77 9.30
CA ALA A 212 0.14 4.66 9.14
C ALA A 212 0.64 5.23 10.48
N ARG A 213 -0.29 5.53 11.38
CA ARG A 213 -0.01 5.96 12.75
C ARG A 213 0.61 4.83 13.57
N ASN A 214 0.03 3.63 13.54
CA ASN A 214 0.57 2.48 14.27
C ASN A 214 1.99 2.15 13.81
N ASP A 215 2.24 2.16 12.51
CA ASP A 215 3.57 1.92 11.94
C ASP A 215 4.56 3.03 12.34
N TRP A 216 4.09 4.27 12.50
CA TRP A 216 4.91 5.36 13.04
C TRP A 216 5.20 5.19 14.53
N GLU A 217 4.20 4.87 15.35
CA GLU A 217 4.36 4.61 16.79
C GLU A 217 5.32 3.43 17.04
N GLU A 218 5.19 2.35 16.25
CA GLU A 218 6.09 1.19 16.31
C GLU A 218 7.54 1.57 15.99
N ARG A 219 7.78 2.43 14.99
CA ARG A 219 9.14 2.88 14.65
C ARG A 219 9.79 3.75 15.72
N ILE A 220 9.02 4.57 16.43
CA ILE A 220 9.54 5.36 17.55
C ILE A 220 10.01 4.45 18.69
N GLN A 221 9.41 3.27 18.81
CA GLN A 221 9.76 2.24 19.78
C GLN A 221 10.83 1.27 19.24
N GLU A 222 11.60 1.68 18.23
CA GLU A 222 12.64 0.86 17.56
C GLU A 222 12.11 -0.42 16.88
N GLY A 223 10.79 -0.53 16.69
CA GLY A 223 10.18 -1.63 15.97
C GLY A 223 10.37 -1.53 14.45
N HIS A 224 9.92 -2.55 13.73
CA HIS A 224 10.06 -2.62 12.27
C HIS A 224 9.04 -1.75 11.53
N GLY A 225 7.90 -1.47 12.18
CA GLY A 225 6.81 -0.67 11.62
C GLY A 225 6.33 -1.22 10.30
N CYS A 226 6.41 -0.38 9.27
CA CYS A 226 5.86 -0.64 7.96
C CYS A 226 6.73 -1.58 7.08
N TRP A 227 7.88 -2.03 7.57
CA TRP A 227 8.89 -2.74 6.75
C TRP A 227 8.90 -4.25 6.90
N LYS A 228 8.12 -4.81 7.83
CA LYS A 228 8.02 -6.25 8.05
C LYS A 228 6.59 -6.72 7.79
N GLN A 229 6.43 -7.83 7.08
CA GLN A 229 5.13 -8.46 6.96
C GLN A 229 4.68 -8.90 8.37
N ARG A 230 3.54 -8.38 8.82
CA ARG A 230 2.95 -8.79 10.09
C ARG A 230 2.45 -10.23 9.94
N ASN A 231 2.86 -11.10 10.86
CA ASN A 231 2.21 -12.40 10.99
C ASN A 231 0.77 -12.11 11.43
N ILE A 232 -0.20 -12.46 10.59
CA ILE A 232 -1.60 -12.47 10.99
C ILE A 232 -1.70 -13.61 11.99
N ILE A 233 -1.63 -13.28 13.28
CA ILE A 233 -2.03 -14.21 14.31
C ILE A 233 -3.55 -14.22 14.22
N ASP A 234 -4.12 -15.28 13.65
CA ASP A 234 -5.53 -15.59 13.81
C ASP A 234 -5.74 -15.80 15.32
N SER A 235 -6.17 -14.74 16.01
CA SER A 235 -6.69 -14.87 17.35
C SER A 235 -8.07 -15.52 17.22
N ASP A 236 -8.09 -16.84 17.06
CA ASP A 236 -9.28 -17.68 17.17
C ASP A 236 -9.76 -17.80 18.64
N ASP A 237 -9.12 -17.10 19.59
CA ASP A 237 -9.55 -16.99 20.99
C ASP A 237 -10.67 -15.93 21.16
N ASP A 238 -11.72 -15.98 20.33
CA ASP A 238 -13.04 -15.57 20.81
C ASP A 238 -13.56 -16.74 21.65
N ASP A 239 -13.15 -16.72 22.92
CA ASP A 239 -13.66 -17.59 23.97
C ASP A 239 -15.18 -17.72 23.84
N ASP A 240 -15.61 -18.96 23.61
CA ASP A 240 -16.95 -19.46 23.74
C ASP A 240 -17.38 -19.34 25.21
N ALA A 241 -17.67 -18.12 25.67
CA ALA A 241 -18.28 -17.87 26.96
C ALA A 241 -19.79 -18.11 26.86
N THR A 242 -20.17 -19.36 26.62
CA THR A 242 -21.49 -19.85 27.01
C THR A 242 -21.38 -20.57 28.36
N ALA A 243 -22.28 -20.16 29.27
CA ALA A 243 -22.55 -20.72 30.60
C ALA A 243 -21.57 -20.35 31.74
N ASP A 244 -21.89 -19.28 32.47
CA ASP A 244 -22.57 -19.53 33.76
C ASP A 244 -23.37 -18.31 34.24
N GLY A 245 -24.50 -18.58 34.87
CA GLY A 245 -25.49 -17.59 35.24
C GLY A 245 -25.06 -16.70 36.41
N HIS A 246 -25.28 -15.40 36.28
CA HIS A 246 -25.91 -14.65 37.37
C HIS A 246 -26.61 -13.40 36.85
N ARG A 247 -27.94 -13.43 36.98
CA ARG A 247 -28.80 -12.25 36.97
C ARG A 247 -28.32 -11.29 38.06
N ILE A 248 -27.82 -10.13 37.66
CA ILE A 248 -27.91 -8.93 38.48
C ILE A 248 -28.74 -7.92 37.70
N ARG A 249 -30.03 -7.85 38.06
CA ARG A 249 -30.92 -6.73 37.78
C ARG A 249 -30.40 -5.52 38.56
N LEU A 250 -30.34 -4.35 37.94
CA LEU A 250 -30.48 -3.02 38.56
C LEU A 250 -30.84 -2.00 37.46
N PRO A 251 -31.42 -0.83 37.79
CA PRO A 251 -32.81 -0.54 37.46
C PRO A 251 -32.99 0.50 36.35
N SER A 252 -34.19 0.45 35.78
CA SER A 252 -34.78 1.43 34.86
C SER A 252 -34.61 2.87 35.36
N ILE A 253 -33.95 3.72 34.57
CA ILE A 253 -34.04 5.17 34.71
C ILE A 253 -34.20 5.81 33.32
N LEU A 254 -35.41 6.32 33.14
CA LEU A 254 -35.86 7.46 32.34
C LEU A 254 -35.71 7.44 30.81
N LEU A 255 -36.83 7.04 30.19
CA LEU A 255 -37.35 7.59 28.95
C LEU A 255 -37.45 9.13 29.01
N ILE A 256 -36.90 9.80 28.00
CA ILE A 256 -37.38 11.12 27.54
C ILE A 256 -37.72 10.95 26.05
N PRO A 257 -38.95 11.30 25.63
CA PRO A 257 -39.40 11.10 24.26
C PRO A 257 -39.15 12.32 23.35
N GLU A 258 -39.16 12.03 22.05
CA GLU A 258 -39.45 12.90 20.90
C GLU A 258 -38.47 14.01 20.51
N LEU A 259 -38.00 13.97 19.25
CA LEU A 259 -38.57 14.83 18.20
C LEU A 259 -38.04 14.43 16.81
N ARG A 260 -38.97 14.02 15.94
CA ARG A 260 -38.77 13.98 14.49
C ARG A 260 -38.62 15.42 13.99
N MET A 261 -37.53 15.73 13.29
CA MET A 261 -37.51 16.82 12.33
C MET A 261 -36.90 16.38 11.00
N SER A 262 -37.56 16.86 9.96
CA SER A 262 -37.43 16.51 8.56
C SER A 262 -36.21 17.16 7.89
N ARG A 263 -35.95 16.64 6.68
CA ARG A 263 -35.04 17.14 5.65
C ARG A 263 -35.09 18.67 5.50
N ILE A 264 -33.93 19.31 5.31
CA ILE A 264 -33.57 20.17 4.15
C ILE A 264 -32.28 20.99 4.44
N SER A 265 -31.25 20.66 3.66
CA SER A 265 -30.30 21.56 2.98
C SER A 265 -29.13 22.26 3.70
N LYS A 266 -28.09 22.38 2.85
CA LYS A 266 -27.08 23.43 2.72
C LYS A 266 -25.74 23.23 3.45
N PHE A 267 -24.75 23.00 2.57
CA PHE A 267 -23.42 23.62 2.56
C PHE A 267 -22.65 23.64 3.88
N ARG A 268 -21.54 22.90 3.92
CA ARG A 268 -20.32 23.43 4.51
C ARG A 268 -19.07 22.76 3.93
N ASN A 269 -18.30 23.62 3.28
CA ASN A 269 -16.92 23.47 2.82
C ASN A 269 -16.10 22.51 3.69
N ALA A 270 -15.62 21.42 3.10
CA ALA A 270 -14.57 20.60 3.68
C ALA A 270 -13.20 21.21 3.36
N VAL A 271 -12.85 22.31 4.04
CA VAL A 271 -11.45 22.66 4.26
C VAL A 271 -10.90 21.62 5.25
N LYS A 272 -10.30 20.55 4.74
CA LYS A 272 -9.55 19.62 5.58
C LYS A 272 -8.22 20.27 5.95
N ARG A 273 -8.17 20.73 7.20
CA ARG A 273 -7.02 21.24 7.93
C ARG A 273 -5.82 20.29 7.78
N LEU A 274 -4.67 20.83 7.36
CA LEU A 274 -3.36 20.26 7.72
C LEU A 274 -3.24 20.40 9.24
N LYS A 275 -3.09 19.27 9.96
CA LYS A 275 -2.42 19.27 11.26
C LYS A 275 -1.01 18.78 10.99
N MET A 276 -0.05 19.69 11.09
CA MET A 276 1.36 19.35 11.24
C MET A 276 1.56 18.91 12.70
N TRP A 277 2.15 17.74 12.89
CA TRP A 277 2.82 17.31 14.12
C TRP A 277 4.23 16.91 13.71
#